data_AF-A0A5N7BDW1-F1
#
_entry.id   AF-A0A5N7BDW1-F1
#
_cell.length_a   1.000
_cell.length_b   1.000
_cell.length_c   1.000
_cell.angle_alpha   90.00
_cell.angle_beta   90.00
_cell.angle_gamma   90.00
#
_symmetry.space_group_name_H-M   'P 1'
#
loop_
_entity.id
_entity.type
_entity.pdbx_description
1 polymer ?
#
loop_
_entity_poly.entity_id
_entity_poly.type
_entity_poly.pdbx_seq_one_letter_code
_entity_poly.pdbx_strand_id
1 'polypeptide(L)'
;MFTNCSLEGSLDTNITASALDELHRDDWSVMVLHFPGIDHIGHMSGADSHLMAFKQKQMDDIVQKIYTSLEKEAHLSSTLFIVGGDHGMDQLGGHGGRSDPEISAAMLFISPHMKSINPGYESPTTPKGNMFDYYTVIKQVDLVPTIAGLLGVPIPSDSIGVFIPGLLPFWKDMVDRVQLILGNIKHLRALLCTNHRIADISDMVPEGACSPEGVGPSSYWDNLSQKALDKDFLADLFQVKSYRSK
;
A
#
# COMPACT_ATOMS: atom_id res chain seq x y z
N MET A 1 34.51 -21.28 18.17
CA MET A 1 34.18 -19.89 18.59
C MET A 1 33.67 -19.19 17.35
N PHE A 2 32.37 -19.31 17.08
CA PHE A 2 31.72 -18.62 15.96
C PHE A 2 31.19 -17.31 16.50
N THR A 3 31.77 -16.22 16.01
CA THR A 3 31.43 -14.86 16.40
C THR A 3 29.99 -14.58 15.99
N ASN A 4 29.16 -14.34 17.00
CA ASN A 4 27.80 -13.86 16.87
C ASN A 4 27.84 -12.52 16.12
N CYS A 5 27.36 -12.48 14.88
CA CYS A 5 27.19 -11.24 14.13
C CYS A 5 25.94 -10.53 14.67
N SER A 6 26.07 -9.99 15.89
CA SER A 6 25.03 -9.23 16.59
C SER A 6 25.18 -7.74 16.34
N LEU A 7 25.22 -7.30 15.08
CA LEU A 7 25.34 -5.86 14.77
C LEU A 7 24.16 -5.24 14.01
N GLU A 8 23.16 -6.01 13.57
CA GLU A 8 21.92 -5.48 12.97
C GLU A 8 20.63 -6.21 13.41
N GLY A 9 20.76 -7.23 14.25
CA GLY A 9 19.63 -7.96 14.81
C GLY A 9 18.85 -7.21 15.90
N SER A 10 19.17 -5.96 16.23
CA SER A 10 18.52 -5.21 17.33
C SER A 10 17.41 -4.27 16.86
N LEU A 11 17.59 -3.52 15.77
CA LEU A 11 16.62 -2.51 15.37
C LEU A 11 15.33 -3.15 14.83
N ASP A 12 15.43 -4.02 13.83
CA ASP A 12 14.25 -4.71 13.27
C ASP A 12 13.56 -5.59 14.33
N THR A 13 14.33 -6.16 15.26
CA THR A 13 13.77 -6.93 16.38
C THR A 13 12.98 -6.04 17.34
N ASN A 14 13.50 -4.85 17.67
CA ASN A 14 12.80 -3.89 18.53
C ASN A 14 11.52 -3.37 17.84
N ILE A 15 11.59 -3.09 16.54
CA ILE A 15 10.43 -2.69 15.74
C ILE A 15 9.40 -3.82 15.72
N THR A 16 9.85 -5.05 15.51
CA THR A 16 8.97 -6.24 15.53
C THR A 16 8.29 -6.39 16.89
N ALA A 17 9.03 -6.30 18.00
CA ALA A 17 8.46 -6.42 19.33
C ALA A 17 7.41 -5.32 19.58
N SER A 18 7.74 -4.07 19.27
CA SER A 18 6.83 -2.94 19.42
C SER A 18 5.58 -3.09 18.56
N ALA A 19 5.73 -3.56 17.32
CA ALA A 19 4.62 -3.79 16.41
C ALA A 19 3.70 -4.90 16.94
N LEU A 20 4.24 -6.02 17.41
CA LEU A 20 3.43 -7.11 17.95
C LEU A 20 2.66 -6.69 19.21
N ASP A 21 3.26 -5.89 20.08
CA ASP A 21 2.58 -5.33 21.24
C ASP A 21 1.44 -4.37 20.84
N GLU A 22 1.68 -3.52 19.84
CA GLU A 22 0.70 -2.52 19.37
C GLU A 22 -0.47 -3.16 18.61
N LEU A 23 -0.26 -4.29 17.94
CA LEU A 23 -1.35 -5.04 17.28
C LEU A 23 -2.42 -5.52 18.29
N HIS A 24 -2.10 -5.67 19.57
CA HIS A 24 -3.09 -6.01 20.59
C HIS A 24 -4.00 -4.83 20.98
N ARG A 25 -3.67 -3.60 20.54
CA ARG A 25 -4.48 -2.40 20.80
C ARG A 25 -5.41 -2.11 19.63
N ASP A 26 -6.57 -1.52 19.94
CA ASP A 26 -7.63 -1.17 18.99
C ASP A 26 -7.82 0.34 18.83
N ASP A 27 -6.84 1.13 19.27
CA ASP A 27 -6.87 2.60 19.31
C ASP A 27 -6.16 3.27 18.12
N TRP A 28 -5.57 2.49 17.21
CA TRP A 28 -4.96 2.98 15.98
C TRP A 28 -5.83 2.70 14.75
N SER A 29 -5.77 3.61 13.78
CA SER A 29 -6.39 3.42 12.45
C SER A 29 -5.36 3.24 11.34
N VAL A 30 -4.11 3.66 11.58
CA VAL A 30 -2.96 3.52 10.66
C VAL A 30 -1.71 3.23 11.46
N MET A 31 -0.93 2.24 11.02
CA MET A 31 0.39 1.91 11.56
C MET A 31 1.41 1.89 10.41
N VAL A 32 2.55 2.55 10.60
CA VAL A 32 3.66 2.57 9.63
C VAL A 32 4.89 1.98 10.30
N LEU A 33 5.42 0.91 9.70
CA LEU A 33 6.62 0.22 10.17
C LEU A 33 7.69 0.32 9.10
N HIS A 34 8.91 0.70 9.48
CA HIS A 34 10.04 0.85 8.57
C HIS A 34 11.19 -0.02 9.04
N PHE A 35 11.60 -0.99 8.22
CA PHE A 35 12.65 -1.96 8.55
C PHE A 35 13.88 -1.72 7.66
N PRO A 36 14.94 -1.05 8.15
CA PRO A 36 16.09 -0.67 7.33
C PRO A 36 17.06 -1.82 7.05
N GLY A 37 16.92 -2.96 7.72
CA GLY A 37 17.97 -3.97 7.71
C GLY A 37 18.21 -4.67 6.37
N ILE A 38 17.22 -4.77 5.47
CA ILE A 38 17.46 -5.33 4.12
C ILE A 38 18.41 -4.43 3.33
N ASP A 39 18.19 -3.12 3.37
CA ASP A 39 19.00 -2.14 2.66
C ASP A 39 20.46 -2.16 3.15
N HIS A 40 20.64 -2.16 4.47
CA HIS A 40 21.98 -2.17 5.08
C HIS A 40 22.78 -3.43 4.71
N ILE A 41 22.20 -4.62 4.84
CA ILE A 41 22.86 -5.87 4.42
C ILE A 41 23.14 -5.87 2.93
N GLY A 42 22.24 -5.33 2.13
CA GLY A 42 22.39 -5.16 0.69
C GLY A 42 23.61 -4.32 0.32
N HIS A 43 23.72 -3.11 0.87
CA HIS A 43 24.89 -2.25 0.70
C HIS A 43 26.20 -2.89 1.18
N MET A 44 26.16 -3.65 2.28
CA MET A 44 27.35 -4.26 2.85
C MET A 44 27.88 -5.44 2.02
N SER A 45 27.00 -6.21 1.40
CA SER A 45 27.35 -7.55 0.91
C SER A 45 26.85 -7.89 -0.50
N GLY A 46 26.02 -7.05 -1.10
CA GLY A 46 25.36 -7.28 -2.37
C GLY A 46 24.06 -8.08 -2.25
N ALA A 47 23.20 -7.96 -3.26
CA ALA A 47 21.88 -8.60 -3.27
C ALA A 47 21.93 -10.14 -3.33
N ASP A 48 22.98 -10.70 -3.93
CA ASP A 48 23.15 -12.16 -4.10
C ASP A 48 23.94 -12.81 -2.94
N SER A 49 24.20 -12.07 -1.86
CA SER A 49 24.99 -12.57 -0.74
C SER A 49 24.22 -13.58 0.11
N HIS A 50 24.96 -14.51 0.74
CA HIS A 50 24.38 -15.42 1.73
C HIS A 50 23.75 -14.65 2.92
N LEU A 51 24.26 -13.46 3.25
CA LEU A 51 23.72 -12.61 4.31
C LEU A 51 22.35 -12.05 3.92
N MET A 52 22.16 -11.69 2.65
CA MET A 52 20.86 -11.24 2.12
C MET A 52 19.79 -12.32 2.28
N ALA A 53 20.11 -13.58 1.97
CA ALA A 53 19.16 -14.68 2.13
C ALA A 53 18.70 -14.85 3.60
N PHE A 54 19.63 -14.79 4.56
CA PHE A 54 19.28 -14.81 5.99
C PHE A 54 18.41 -13.62 6.38
N LYS A 55 18.70 -12.43 5.84
CA LYS A 55 17.96 -11.22 6.15
C LYS A 55 16.55 -11.22 5.55
N GLN A 56 16.39 -11.66 4.31
CA GLN A 56 15.09 -11.87 3.68
C GLN A 56 14.25 -12.89 4.46
N LYS A 57 14.88 -13.97 4.96
CA LYS A 57 14.17 -14.93 5.82
C LYS A 57 13.67 -14.32 7.13
N GLN A 58 14.47 -13.46 7.75
CA GLN A 58 14.03 -12.70 8.92
C GLN A 58 12.81 -11.82 8.60
N MET A 59 12.81 -11.14 7.46
CA MET A 59 11.68 -10.29 7.05
C MET A 59 10.42 -11.10 6.75
N ASP A 60 10.56 -12.25 6.07
CA ASP A 60 9.47 -13.21 5.85
C ASP A 60 8.84 -13.67 7.18
N ASP A 61 9.66 -14.02 8.18
CA ASP A 61 9.18 -14.41 9.50
C ASP A 61 8.43 -13.26 10.22
N ILE A 62 8.86 -12.00 10.03
CA ILE A 62 8.18 -10.82 10.60
C ILE A 62 6.82 -10.62 9.94
N VAL A 63 6.76 -10.67 8.60
CA VAL A 63 5.50 -10.57 7.84
C VAL A 63 4.53 -11.66 8.29
N GLN A 64 5.00 -12.90 8.44
CA GLN A 64 4.18 -14.01 8.92
C GLN A 64 3.61 -13.75 10.32
N LYS A 65 4.42 -13.25 11.26
CA LYS A 65 3.98 -12.94 12.63
C LYS A 65 2.91 -11.85 12.64
N ILE A 66 3.14 -10.74 11.92
CA ILE A 66 2.17 -9.63 11.82
C ILE A 66 0.85 -10.16 11.24
N TYR A 67 0.90 -10.84 10.09
CA TYR A 67 -0.30 -11.34 9.44
C TYR A 67 -1.06 -12.36 10.32
N THR A 68 -0.34 -13.21 11.04
CA THR A 68 -0.94 -14.14 12.02
C THR A 68 -1.69 -13.40 13.13
N SER A 69 -1.18 -12.26 13.61
CA SER A 69 -1.89 -11.42 14.57
C SER A 69 -3.15 -10.81 13.96
N LEU A 70 -3.11 -10.35 12.71
CA LEU A 70 -4.30 -9.85 12.00
C LEU A 70 -5.41 -10.91 11.89
N GLU A 71 -5.04 -12.18 11.72
CA GLU A 71 -6.01 -13.28 11.65
C GLU A 71 -6.59 -13.66 13.01
N LYS A 72 -5.84 -13.47 14.10
CA LYS A 72 -6.23 -13.88 15.46
C LYS A 72 -7.07 -12.83 16.17
N GLU A 73 -6.72 -11.56 16.00
CA GLU A 73 -7.35 -10.46 16.71
C GLU A 73 -8.58 -9.98 15.94
N ALA A 74 -9.76 -10.08 16.57
CA ALA A 74 -11.04 -9.84 15.90
C ALA A 74 -11.15 -8.40 15.34
N HIS A 75 -10.60 -7.41 16.05
CA HIS A 75 -10.59 -6.00 15.61
C HIS A 75 -9.71 -5.76 14.37
N LEU A 76 -8.81 -6.69 14.05
CA LEU A 76 -7.87 -6.58 12.93
C LEU A 76 -8.29 -7.38 11.68
N SER A 77 -9.39 -8.14 11.75
CA SER A 77 -9.90 -8.98 10.65
C SER A 77 -10.12 -8.26 9.32
N SER A 78 -10.12 -6.94 9.38
CA SER A 78 -10.49 -6.00 8.36
C SER A 78 -9.29 -5.17 7.88
N THR A 79 -8.15 -5.28 8.56
CA THR A 79 -6.94 -4.51 8.27
C THR A 79 -6.38 -4.87 6.91
N LEU A 80 -6.01 -3.85 6.13
CA LEU A 80 -5.17 -4.00 4.95
C LEU A 80 -3.70 -3.86 5.36
N PHE A 81 -2.93 -4.92 5.16
CA PHE A 81 -1.49 -4.92 5.40
C PHE A 81 -0.75 -4.82 4.07
N ILE A 82 0.06 -3.77 3.96
CA ILE A 82 0.82 -3.42 2.77
C ILE A 82 2.30 -3.62 3.11
N VAL A 83 2.98 -4.49 2.38
CA VAL A 83 4.41 -4.77 2.54
C VAL A 83 5.10 -4.40 1.25
N GLY A 84 6.15 -3.59 1.30
CA GLY A 84 6.91 -3.29 0.09
C GLY A 84 8.21 -2.53 0.37
N GLY A 85 9.02 -2.42 -0.67
CA GLY A 85 10.22 -1.57 -0.68
C GLY A 85 9.93 -0.22 -1.33
N ASP A 86 10.65 0.80 -0.89
CA ASP A 86 10.75 2.10 -1.55
C ASP A 86 11.64 2.03 -2.80
N HIS A 87 12.63 1.14 -2.81
CA HIS A 87 13.43 0.81 -3.98
C HIS A 87 13.84 -0.67 -4.00
N GLY A 88 14.40 -1.11 -5.12
CA GLY A 88 15.15 -2.35 -5.22
C GLY A 88 16.66 -2.10 -5.13
N MET A 89 17.47 -3.05 -5.57
CA MET A 89 18.93 -2.99 -5.45
C MET A 89 19.60 -3.81 -6.54
N ASP A 90 20.76 -3.35 -7.02
CA ASP A 90 21.61 -4.11 -7.93
C ASP A 90 22.42 -5.20 -7.20
N GLN A 91 23.11 -6.04 -7.98
CA GLN A 91 23.90 -7.15 -7.46
C GLN A 91 25.04 -6.73 -6.51
N LEU A 92 25.58 -5.52 -6.69
CA LEU A 92 26.69 -4.98 -5.91
C LEU A 92 26.22 -4.22 -4.67
N GLY A 93 24.91 -4.17 -4.42
CA GLY A 93 24.35 -3.44 -3.30
C GLY A 93 24.07 -1.97 -3.60
N GLY A 94 24.09 -1.56 -4.88
CA GLY A 94 23.78 -0.20 -5.30
C GLY A 94 22.29 0.03 -5.52
N HIS A 95 21.85 1.26 -5.31
CA HIS A 95 20.53 1.74 -5.74
C HIS A 95 20.61 3.23 -6.13
N GLY A 96 19.56 3.76 -6.74
CA GLY A 96 19.58 5.08 -7.38
C GLY A 96 18.73 5.18 -8.65
N GLY A 97 18.17 4.05 -9.09
CA GLY A 97 17.13 3.97 -10.13
C GLY A 97 17.68 3.89 -11.55
N ARG A 98 18.90 3.35 -11.70
CA ARG A 98 19.60 3.28 -13.00
C ARG A 98 19.37 1.97 -13.75
N SER A 99 18.84 0.96 -13.07
CA SER A 99 18.63 -0.37 -13.61
C SER A 99 17.33 -0.99 -13.14
N ASP A 100 16.84 -1.99 -13.88
CA ASP A 100 15.60 -2.71 -13.57
C ASP A 100 15.56 -3.27 -12.13
N PRO A 101 16.64 -3.91 -11.60
CA PRO A 101 16.66 -4.36 -10.21
C PRO A 101 16.48 -3.23 -9.18
N GLU A 102 16.94 -2.00 -9.48
CA GLU A 102 16.87 -0.86 -8.57
C GLU A 102 15.47 -0.22 -8.53
N ILE A 103 14.72 -0.29 -9.63
CA ILE A 103 13.37 0.32 -9.74
C ILE A 103 12.24 -0.69 -9.55
N SER A 104 12.55 -1.99 -9.55
CA SER A 104 11.56 -3.08 -9.41
C SER A 104 11.42 -3.53 -7.96
N ALA A 105 10.97 -2.63 -7.08
CA ALA A 105 10.69 -2.96 -5.69
C ALA A 105 9.45 -3.85 -5.56
N ALA A 106 9.50 -4.86 -4.68
CA ALA A 106 8.34 -5.69 -4.40
C ALA A 106 7.25 -4.89 -3.64
N MET A 107 5.98 -5.19 -3.94
CA MET A 107 4.84 -4.67 -3.18
C MET A 107 3.76 -5.76 -3.07
N LEU A 108 3.24 -5.96 -1.86
CA LEU A 108 2.29 -6.98 -1.48
C LEU A 108 1.14 -6.32 -0.70
N PHE A 109 -0.08 -6.64 -1.10
CA PHE A 109 -1.31 -6.26 -0.40
C PHE A 109 -1.97 -7.52 0.12
N ILE A 110 -2.12 -7.64 1.44
CA ILE A 110 -2.74 -8.79 2.10
C ILE A 110 -3.69 -8.34 3.19
N SER A 111 -4.77 -9.08 3.37
CA SER A 111 -5.76 -8.82 4.42
C SER A 111 -6.52 -10.10 4.72
N PRO A 112 -6.90 -10.38 5.98
CA PRO A 112 -7.81 -11.48 6.28
C PRO A 112 -9.14 -11.35 5.50
N HIS A 113 -9.60 -10.12 5.24
CA HIS A 113 -10.82 -9.85 4.48
C HIS A 113 -10.71 -10.24 2.99
N MET A 114 -9.49 -10.17 2.42
CA MET A 114 -9.24 -10.43 1.00
C MET A 114 -9.57 -11.87 0.58
N LYS A 115 -9.56 -12.83 1.52
CA LYS A 115 -9.95 -14.23 1.29
C LYS A 115 -11.36 -14.38 0.70
N SER A 116 -12.26 -13.43 0.97
CA SER A 116 -13.63 -13.44 0.45
C SER A 116 -13.78 -12.76 -0.93
N ILE A 117 -12.72 -12.10 -1.39
CA ILE A 117 -12.76 -11.16 -2.53
C ILE A 117 -11.89 -11.67 -3.68
N ASN A 118 -10.72 -12.24 -3.37
CA ASN A 118 -9.75 -12.72 -4.33
C ASN A 118 -9.30 -14.13 -3.89
N PRO A 119 -9.38 -15.15 -4.77
CA PRO A 119 -8.93 -16.51 -4.45
C PRO A 119 -7.41 -16.62 -4.22
N GLY A 120 -6.67 -15.53 -4.40
CA GLY A 120 -5.22 -15.45 -4.21
C GLY A 120 -4.48 -15.63 -5.53
N TYR A 121 -3.17 -15.46 -5.45
CA TYR A 121 -2.26 -15.69 -6.57
C TYR A 121 -1.47 -16.98 -6.32
N GLU A 122 -1.07 -17.64 -7.40
CA GLU A 122 -0.08 -18.71 -7.31
C GLU A 122 1.21 -18.17 -6.67
N SER A 123 1.72 -18.87 -5.67
CA SER A 123 2.95 -18.51 -4.97
C SER A 123 3.65 -19.78 -4.44
N PRO A 124 4.97 -19.95 -4.67
CA PRO A 124 5.81 -19.07 -5.48
C PRO A 124 5.45 -19.18 -6.98
N THR A 125 5.49 -18.06 -7.71
CA THR A 125 5.28 -18.03 -9.16
C THR A 125 6.60 -17.92 -9.93
N THR A 126 6.56 -18.12 -11.24
CA THR A 126 7.70 -17.91 -12.14
C THR A 126 7.50 -16.62 -12.95
N PRO A 127 8.58 -15.90 -13.28
CA PRO A 127 8.46 -14.65 -14.03
C PRO A 127 7.95 -14.92 -15.46
N LYS A 128 7.04 -14.08 -15.94
CA LYS A 128 6.34 -14.22 -17.23
C LYS A 128 7.11 -13.65 -18.42
N GLY A 129 8.20 -12.94 -18.16
CA GLY A 129 9.05 -12.33 -19.18
C GLY A 129 10.39 -11.93 -18.59
N ASN A 130 10.48 -10.67 -18.17
CA ASN A 130 11.72 -10.10 -17.62
C ASN A 130 11.99 -10.65 -16.21
N MET A 131 13.22 -10.46 -15.73
CA MET A 131 13.70 -10.98 -14.43
C MET A 131 12.87 -10.51 -13.21
N PHE A 132 12.00 -9.51 -13.37
CA PHE A 132 11.17 -8.93 -12.29
C PHE A 132 9.67 -8.92 -12.59
N ASP A 133 9.23 -9.59 -13.67
CA ASP A 133 7.81 -9.64 -14.08
C ASP A 133 7.10 -10.88 -13.54
N TYR A 134 6.79 -10.88 -12.24
CA TYR A 134 6.14 -12.01 -11.55
C TYR A 134 4.61 -11.86 -11.50
N TYR A 135 4.15 -10.66 -11.13
CA TYR A 135 2.75 -10.33 -10.89
C TYR A 135 2.39 -9.01 -11.62
N THR A 136 1.21 -8.49 -11.36
CA THR A 136 0.80 -7.19 -11.91
C THR A 136 1.75 -6.08 -11.46
N VAL A 137 2.35 -5.39 -12.43
CA VAL A 137 3.16 -4.19 -12.17
C VAL A 137 2.24 -3.00 -11.87
N ILE A 138 2.54 -2.29 -10.80
CA ILE A 138 1.91 -1.02 -10.41
C ILE A 138 2.98 0.05 -10.23
N LYS A 139 2.60 1.33 -10.20
CA LYS A 139 3.53 2.42 -9.84
C LYS A 139 3.38 2.73 -8.36
N GLN A 140 4.48 2.99 -7.65
CA GLN A 140 4.40 3.37 -6.22
C GLN A 140 3.54 4.63 -5.97
N VAL A 141 3.47 5.56 -6.93
CA VAL A 141 2.60 6.75 -6.85
C VAL A 141 1.12 6.41 -6.77
N ASP A 142 0.71 5.22 -7.23
CA ASP A 142 -0.67 4.73 -7.20
C ASP A 142 -1.11 4.31 -5.79
N LEU A 143 -0.17 4.15 -4.85
CA LEU A 143 -0.45 3.76 -3.48
C LEU A 143 -1.31 4.80 -2.74
N VAL A 144 -0.96 6.08 -2.88
CA VAL A 144 -1.62 7.19 -2.19
C VAL A 144 -3.11 7.31 -2.53
N PRO A 145 -3.54 7.43 -3.80
CA PRO A 145 -4.96 7.54 -4.13
C PRO A 145 -5.72 6.24 -3.84
N THR A 146 -5.03 5.09 -3.87
CA THR A 146 -5.61 3.80 -3.49
C THR A 146 -5.96 3.76 -2.00
N ILE A 147 -5.01 4.08 -1.12
CA ILE A 147 -5.25 4.12 0.33
C ILE A 147 -6.32 5.16 0.66
N ALA A 148 -6.24 6.36 0.06
CA ALA A 148 -7.25 7.40 0.25
C ALA A 148 -8.65 6.92 -0.13
N GLY A 149 -8.78 6.27 -1.29
CA GLY A 149 -10.05 5.70 -1.76
C GLY A 149 -10.56 4.56 -0.87
N LEU A 150 -9.70 3.69 -0.35
CA LEU A 150 -10.09 2.60 0.56
C LEU A 150 -10.52 3.09 1.95
N LEU A 151 -9.88 4.14 2.46
CA LEU A 151 -10.24 4.79 3.72
C LEU A 151 -11.39 5.81 3.56
N GLY A 152 -11.78 6.12 2.32
CA GLY A 152 -12.76 7.15 1.98
C GLY A 152 -12.38 8.55 2.46
N VAL A 153 -11.08 8.84 2.52
CA VAL A 153 -10.54 10.18 2.81
C VAL A 153 -10.19 10.90 1.49
N PRO A 154 -10.13 12.24 1.48
CA PRO A 154 -9.71 12.98 0.30
C PRO A 154 -8.30 12.58 -0.18
N ILE A 155 -8.11 12.51 -1.50
CA ILE A 155 -6.79 12.27 -2.10
C ILE A 155 -5.90 13.49 -1.81
N PRO A 156 -4.67 13.31 -1.28
CA PRO A 156 -3.72 14.41 -1.08
C PRO A 156 -3.50 15.22 -2.36
N SER A 157 -3.48 16.54 -2.24
CA SER A 157 -3.53 17.48 -3.38
C SER A 157 -2.48 17.22 -4.45
N ASP A 158 -1.27 16.84 -4.07
CA ASP A 158 -0.15 16.63 -4.99
C ASP A 158 -0.02 15.18 -5.48
N SER A 159 -0.97 14.31 -5.14
CA SER A 159 -0.97 12.93 -5.60
C SER A 159 -1.26 12.86 -7.11
N ILE A 160 -0.35 12.23 -7.85
CA ILE A 160 -0.43 12.04 -9.31
C ILE A 160 -0.82 10.62 -9.72
N GLY A 161 -1.04 9.73 -8.75
CA GLY A 161 -1.32 8.32 -9.02
C GLY A 161 -2.75 8.05 -9.44
N VAL A 162 -2.97 6.81 -9.86
CA VAL A 162 -4.31 6.26 -10.08
C VAL A 162 -4.68 5.20 -9.04
N PHE A 163 -5.97 5.02 -8.78
CA PHE A 163 -6.44 3.94 -7.91
C PHE A 163 -6.09 2.57 -8.52
N ILE A 164 -5.49 1.66 -7.74
CA ILE A 164 -5.08 0.32 -8.19
C ILE A 164 -6.32 -0.55 -8.45
N PRO A 165 -6.61 -0.95 -9.71
CA PRO A 165 -7.87 -1.62 -10.05
C PRO A 165 -8.09 -2.96 -9.33
N GLY A 166 -7.00 -3.67 -9.01
CA GLY A 166 -7.05 -4.95 -8.28
C GLY A 166 -7.65 -4.84 -6.86
N LEU A 167 -7.74 -3.63 -6.31
CA LEU A 167 -8.29 -3.37 -4.97
C LEU A 167 -9.71 -2.77 -5.01
N LEU A 168 -10.29 -2.49 -6.19
CA LEU A 168 -11.69 -2.10 -6.31
C LEU A 168 -12.67 -3.10 -5.69
N PRO A 169 -12.42 -4.43 -5.73
CA PRO A 169 -13.33 -5.40 -5.14
C PRO A 169 -13.55 -5.29 -3.62
N PHE A 170 -12.74 -4.51 -2.88
CA PHE A 170 -13.03 -4.15 -1.48
C PHE A 170 -14.36 -3.39 -1.33
N TRP A 171 -14.74 -2.64 -2.35
CA TRP A 171 -16.05 -2.00 -2.43
C TRP A 171 -17.01 -2.98 -3.09
N LYS A 172 -18.06 -3.44 -2.42
CA LYS A 172 -18.99 -4.43 -3.00
C LYS A 172 -19.89 -3.82 -4.06
N ASP A 173 -20.33 -2.58 -3.83
CA ASP A 173 -21.27 -1.87 -4.68
C ASP A 173 -20.58 -1.32 -5.95
N MET A 174 -21.19 -1.56 -7.11
CA MET A 174 -20.64 -1.12 -8.40
C MET A 174 -20.68 0.40 -8.57
N VAL A 175 -21.71 1.07 -8.03
CA VAL A 175 -21.79 2.53 -8.04
C VAL A 175 -20.63 3.09 -7.24
N ASP A 176 -20.36 2.58 -6.03
CA ASP A 176 -19.23 3.05 -5.21
C ASP A 176 -17.87 2.84 -5.92
N ARG A 177 -17.67 1.70 -6.59
CA ARG A 177 -16.46 1.46 -7.44
C ARG A 177 -16.31 2.50 -8.55
N VAL A 178 -17.38 2.73 -9.32
CA VAL A 178 -17.38 3.71 -10.41
C VAL A 178 -17.05 5.09 -9.88
N GLN A 179 -17.59 5.41 -8.72
CA GLN A 179 -17.41 6.70 -8.10
C GLN A 179 -16.01 6.95 -7.55
N LEU A 180 -15.34 5.93 -7.01
CA LEU A 180 -13.92 6.02 -6.64
C LEU A 180 -13.06 6.35 -7.85
N ILE A 181 -13.29 5.68 -8.98
CA ILE A 181 -12.58 5.93 -10.23
C ILE A 181 -12.86 7.36 -10.71
N LEU A 182 -14.13 7.78 -10.74
CA LEU A 182 -14.50 9.13 -11.14
C LEU A 182 -13.91 10.20 -10.21
N GLY A 183 -13.85 9.93 -8.90
CA GLY A 183 -13.21 10.80 -7.90
C GLY A 183 -11.72 10.98 -8.18
N ASN A 184 -11.00 9.89 -8.43
CA ASN A 184 -9.59 9.93 -8.78
C ASN A 184 -9.33 10.63 -10.13
N ILE A 185 -10.17 10.43 -11.14
CA ILE A 185 -10.11 11.18 -12.42
C ILE A 185 -10.31 12.68 -12.18
N LYS A 186 -11.33 13.07 -11.39
CA LYS A 186 -11.59 14.47 -11.06
C LYS A 186 -10.42 15.11 -10.33
N HIS A 187 -9.79 14.37 -9.40
CA HIS A 187 -8.58 14.79 -8.68
C HIS A 187 -7.43 15.07 -9.63
N LEU A 188 -7.08 14.11 -10.50
CA LEU A 188 -5.99 14.27 -11.46
C LEU A 188 -6.24 15.42 -12.43
N ARG A 189 -7.48 15.59 -12.89
CA ARG A 189 -7.84 16.74 -13.73
C ARG A 189 -7.70 18.06 -12.98
N ALA A 190 -8.13 18.13 -11.72
CA ALA A 190 -7.96 19.35 -10.91
C ALA A 190 -6.47 19.69 -10.73
N LEU A 191 -5.62 18.69 -10.53
CA LEU A 191 -4.17 18.86 -10.43
C LEU A 191 -3.55 19.41 -11.73
N LEU A 192 -3.98 18.91 -12.89
CA LEU A 192 -3.56 19.44 -14.20
C LEU A 192 -3.97 20.90 -14.39
N CYS A 193 -5.13 21.31 -13.86
CA CYS A 193 -5.65 22.66 -14.02
C CYS A 193 -5.03 23.70 -13.06
N THR A 194 -4.50 23.27 -11.91
CA THR A 194 -3.95 24.17 -10.88
C THR A 194 -2.43 24.22 -10.85
N ASN A 195 -1.75 23.20 -11.38
CA ASN A 195 -0.31 23.11 -11.30
C ASN A 195 0.36 23.61 -12.60
N HIS A 196 0.78 24.88 -12.61
CA HIS A 196 1.50 25.50 -13.73
C HIS A 196 2.86 24.83 -14.07
N ARG A 197 3.38 23.94 -13.22
CA ARG A 197 4.58 23.13 -13.55
C ARG A 197 4.28 21.91 -14.42
N ILE A 198 3.01 21.54 -14.54
CA ILE A 198 2.51 20.51 -15.47
C ILE A 198 1.96 21.18 -16.76
N ALA A 199 2.32 22.46 -16.99
CA ALA A 199 1.86 23.23 -18.14
C ALA A 199 2.40 22.74 -19.50
N ASP A 200 3.48 21.95 -19.52
CA ASP A 200 3.99 21.30 -20.74
C ASP A 200 3.08 20.15 -21.24
N ILE A 201 2.03 19.82 -20.48
CA ILE A 201 0.98 18.85 -20.87
C ILE A 201 -0.31 19.58 -21.30
N SER A 202 -0.30 20.92 -21.37
CA SER A 202 -1.50 21.71 -21.75
C SER A 202 -2.07 21.32 -23.11
N ASP A 203 -1.24 20.88 -24.06
CA ASP A 203 -1.66 20.37 -25.36
C ASP A 203 -2.41 19.01 -25.30
N MET A 204 -2.30 18.27 -24.20
CA MET A 204 -3.05 17.02 -23.97
C MET A 204 -4.38 17.24 -23.24
N VAL A 205 -4.63 18.44 -22.72
CA VAL A 205 -5.86 18.76 -21.99
C VAL A 205 -6.84 19.44 -22.97
N PRO A 206 -7.97 18.80 -23.32
CA PRO A 206 -8.92 19.39 -24.26
C PRO A 206 -9.38 20.78 -23.80
N GLU A 207 -9.55 21.70 -24.74
CA GLU A 207 -10.08 23.03 -24.46
C GLU A 207 -11.38 22.93 -23.64
N GLY A 208 -11.43 23.65 -22.51
CA GLY A 208 -12.59 23.65 -21.60
C GLY A 208 -12.57 22.60 -20.48
N ALA A 209 -11.60 21.66 -20.44
CA ALA A 209 -11.53 20.65 -19.37
C ALA A 209 -11.30 21.23 -17.96
N CYS A 210 -10.74 22.44 -17.88
CA CYS A 210 -10.50 23.17 -16.62
C CYS A 210 -11.61 24.16 -16.25
N SER A 211 -12.75 24.16 -16.95
CA SER A 211 -13.89 25.02 -16.63
C SER A 211 -14.58 24.58 -15.32
N PRO A 212 -15.19 25.51 -14.55
CA PRO A 212 -15.91 25.22 -13.30
C PRO A 212 -17.06 24.21 -13.48
N GLU A 213 -17.67 24.16 -14.66
CA GLU A 213 -18.72 23.18 -15.01
C GLU A 213 -18.17 21.75 -15.07
N GLY A 214 -16.86 21.59 -15.26
CA GLY A 214 -16.17 20.32 -15.18
C GLY A 214 -15.96 19.86 -13.74
N VAL A 215 -15.72 20.77 -12.78
CA VAL A 215 -15.47 20.44 -11.37
C VAL A 215 -16.77 19.94 -10.74
N GLY A 216 -16.92 18.61 -10.69
CA GLY A 216 -18.03 18.00 -9.96
C GLY A 216 -18.08 18.50 -8.51
N PRO A 217 -19.28 18.69 -7.94
CA PRO A 217 -19.46 19.45 -6.71
C PRO A 217 -18.70 18.82 -5.53
N SER A 218 -18.14 19.66 -4.64
CA SER A 218 -17.40 19.23 -3.44
C SER A 218 -18.19 18.28 -2.55
N SER A 219 -19.54 18.37 -2.61
CA SER A 219 -20.49 17.49 -1.94
C SER A 219 -20.34 16.00 -2.29
N TYR A 220 -19.55 15.66 -3.31
CA TYR A 220 -19.33 14.29 -3.74
C TYR A 220 -18.41 13.51 -2.80
N TRP A 221 -17.26 14.10 -2.45
CA TRP A 221 -16.37 13.55 -1.43
C TRP A 221 -17.06 13.53 -0.08
N ASP A 222 -17.88 14.54 0.22
CA ASP A 222 -18.66 14.55 1.46
C ASP A 222 -19.58 13.34 1.59
N ASN A 223 -20.17 12.82 0.50
CA ASN A 223 -21.00 11.62 0.53
C ASN A 223 -20.20 10.32 0.64
N LEU A 224 -19.09 10.17 -0.08
CA LEU A 224 -18.22 8.99 0.04
C LEU A 224 -17.50 8.96 1.38
N SER A 225 -17.02 10.11 1.86
CA SER A 225 -16.46 10.27 3.19
C SER A 225 -17.51 10.08 4.26
N GLN A 226 -18.76 10.54 4.09
CA GLN A 226 -19.82 10.22 5.05
C GLN A 226 -20.15 8.72 5.06
N LYS A 227 -20.22 8.04 3.92
CA LYS A 227 -20.34 6.57 3.89
C LYS A 227 -19.12 5.92 4.56
N ALA A 228 -17.91 6.29 4.19
CA ALA A 228 -16.68 5.74 4.77
C ALA A 228 -16.39 6.18 6.21
N LEU A 229 -17.07 7.19 6.75
CA LEU A 229 -17.01 7.61 8.15
C LEU A 229 -18.22 7.12 8.94
N ASP A 230 -19.27 6.67 8.25
CA ASP A 230 -20.40 6.00 8.87
C ASP A 230 -19.84 4.71 9.47
N LYS A 231 -19.79 4.68 10.80
CA LYS A 231 -19.21 3.56 11.55
C LYS A 231 -19.92 2.26 11.22
N ASP A 232 -21.18 2.31 10.79
CA ASP A 232 -21.92 1.12 10.37
C ASP A 232 -21.54 0.66 8.95
N PHE A 233 -21.15 1.57 8.05
CA PHE A 233 -20.63 1.22 6.72
C PHE A 233 -19.16 0.80 6.77
N LEU A 234 -18.34 1.45 7.61
CA LEU A 234 -17.04 0.90 8.00
C LEU A 234 -17.24 -0.45 8.67
N ALA A 235 -18.24 -0.64 9.54
CA ALA A 235 -18.54 -1.93 10.14
C ALA A 235 -19.05 -2.97 9.13
N ASP A 236 -19.66 -2.58 8.01
CA ASP A 236 -20.11 -3.51 6.94
C ASP A 236 -19.01 -3.83 5.90
N LEU A 237 -18.06 -2.90 5.69
CA LEU A 237 -16.80 -3.14 4.98
C LEU A 237 -15.84 -3.97 5.85
N PHE A 238 -15.94 -3.80 7.17
CA PHE A 238 -15.04 -4.32 8.19
C PHE A 238 -15.86 -4.78 9.42
N GLN A 239 -16.34 -6.02 9.43
CA GLN A 239 -17.29 -6.55 10.44
C GLN A 239 -16.89 -6.28 11.91
N VAL A 240 -17.42 -5.21 12.49
CA VAL A 240 -17.37 -4.91 13.92
C VAL A 240 -18.80 -4.83 14.46
N LYS A 241 -19.19 -5.79 15.31
CA LYS A 241 -20.46 -5.77 16.03
C LYS A 241 -20.43 -4.72 17.13
N SER A 242 -21.29 -3.71 17.03
CA SER A 242 -21.58 -2.76 18.12
C SER A 242 -22.19 -3.51 19.33
N TYR A 243 -21.50 -3.49 20.48
CA TYR A 243 -22.10 -3.76 21.78
C TYR A 243 -22.53 -2.43 22.43
N ARG A 244 -23.85 -2.24 22.60
CA ARG A 244 -24.39 -1.21 23.51
C ARG A 244 -24.23 -1.70 24.95
N SER A 245 -23.52 -0.95 25.79
CA SER A 245 -23.61 -1.09 27.24
C SER A 245 -24.96 -0.52 27.73
N LYS A 246 -25.64 -1.26 28.62
CA LYS A 246 -26.50 -0.66 29.63
C LYS A 246 -25.66 -0.21 30.81
#